data_AF-F3Z8X4-F1
#
_entry.id   AF-F3Z8X4-F1
#
_cell.length_a   1.000
_cell.length_b   1.000
_cell.length_c   1.000
_cell.angle_alpha   90.00
_cell.angle_beta   90.00
_cell.angle_gamma   90.00
#
_symmetry.space_group_name_H-M   'P 1'
#
loop_
_entity.id
_entity.type
_entity.pdbx_description
1 polymer ?
#
loop_
_entity_poly.entity_id
_entity_poly.type
_entity_poly.pdbx_seq_one_letter_code
_entity_poly.pdbx_strand_id
1 'polypeptide(L)'
;MPPAKKTASAPSAPLEAETEDKPTYFDHAGITFEVPAPLDMPLELLLVDDELKAASVIVGEAKWLEYLATRPTIRDFQVFMDKLSEAQGGEDTGN
;
A
#
# COMPACT_ATOMS: atom_id res chain seq x y z
N MET A 1 -55.71 -6.66 -19.87
CA MET A 1 -54.75 -7.76 -20.13
C MET A 1 -53.42 -7.15 -20.57
N PRO A 2 -52.30 -7.58 -19.95
CA PRO A 2 -50.91 -7.07 -20.11
C PRO A 2 -50.20 -7.78 -21.29
N PRO A 3 -48.96 -7.43 -21.75
CA PRO A 3 -47.65 -7.75 -21.10
C PRO A 3 -46.53 -6.71 -21.42
N ALA A 4 -45.25 -6.74 -21.00
CA ALA A 4 -44.43 -7.35 -19.96
C ALA A 4 -42.97 -6.84 -20.14
N LYS A 5 -42.15 -6.96 -19.07
CA LYS A 5 -40.66 -7.16 -19.06
C LYS A 5 -39.80 -5.95 -19.53
N LYS A 6 -38.64 -5.63 -18.95
CA LYS A 6 -37.55 -6.44 -18.36
C LYS A 6 -36.67 -5.45 -17.56
N THR A 7 -36.47 -5.60 -16.26
CA THR A 7 -35.29 -6.24 -15.65
C THR A 7 -33.93 -5.76 -16.18
N ALA A 8 -33.11 -5.29 -15.23
CA ALA A 8 -31.65 -5.38 -15.14
C ALA A 8 -30.79 -4.46 -16.03
N SER A 9 -30.07 -3.57 -15.36
CA SER A 9 -28.65 -3.26 -15.64
C SER A 9 -28.12 -2.63 -14.36
N ALA A 10 -27.04 -3.06 -13.74
CA ALA A 10 -26.24 -4.26 -13.79
C ALA A 10 -25.60 -4.33 -12.39
N PRO A 11 -25.13 -5.49 -11.90
CA PRO A 11 -24.28 -5.48 -10.72
C PRO A 11 -23.13 -4.51 -10.99
N SER A 12 -22.89 -3.54 -10.11
CA SER A 12 -21.56 -2.94 -10.05
C SER A 12 -20.64 -4.11 -9.80
N ALA A 13 -19.96 -4.52 -10.86
CA ALA A 13 -18.87 -5.46 -10.76
C ALA A 13 -17.96 -4.93 -9.65
N PRO A 14 -17.45 -5.78 -8.74
CA PRO A 14 -16.28 -5.38 -7.99
C PRO A 14 -15.28 -4.96 -9.07
N LEU A 15 -14.89 -3.69 -9.06
CA LEU A 15 -13.68 -3.27 -9.72
C LEU A 15 -12.63 -4.11 -9.03
N GLU A 16 -12.28 -5.22 -9.69
CA GLU A 16 -11.08 -5.96 -9.43
C GLU A 16 -10.03 -4.87 -9.28
N ALA A 17 -9.54 -4.68 -8.06
CA ALA A 17 -8.37 -3.88 -7.81
C ALA A 17 -7.32 -4.53 -8.72
N GLU A 18 -7.12 -3.92 -9.88
CA GLU A 18 -5.96 -4.15 -10.70
C GLU A 18 -4.83 -3.74 -9.78
N THR A 19 -4.34 -4.70 -8.99
CA THR A 19 -3.09 -4.61 -8.26
C THR A 19 -2.11 -4.23 -9.34
N GLU A 20 -1.85 -2.94 -9.50
CA GLU A 20 -0.92 -2.48 -10.51
C GLU A 20 0.35 -3.24 -10.22
N ASP A 21 0.74 -4.10 -11.16
CA ASP A 21 1.94 -4.94 -11.14
C ASP A 21 3.21 -4.06 -11.25
N LYS A 22 3.13 -2.84 -10.73
CA LYS A 22 4.10 -1.77 -10.85
C LYS A 22 4.43 -1.28 -9.45
N PRO A 23 5.69 -0.95 -9.21
CA PRO A 23 6.08 -0.31 -7.97
C PRO A 23 5.34 1.03 -7.83
N THR A 24 4.83 1.27 -6.63
CA THR A 24 4.26 2.56 -6.24
C THR A 24 5.32 3.39 -5.53
N TYR A 25 5.13 4.70 -5.49
CA TYR A 25 6.09 5.62 -4.92
C TYR A 25 5.39 6.59 -3.98
N PHE A 26 5.99 6.83 -2.82
CA PHE A 26 5.49 7.84 -1.89
C PHE A 26 6.63 8.70 -1.34
N ASP A 27 6.34 9.96 -1.06
CA ASP A 27 7.28 10.86 -0.39
C ASP A 27 7.00 10.92 1.11
N HIS A 28 8.04 10.77 1.92
CA HIS A 28 7.99 10.98 3.35
C HIS A 28 9.32 11.54 3.86
N ALA A 29 9.26 12.56 4.71
CA ALA A 29 10.44 13.25 5.25
C ALA A 29 11.42 13.77 4.17
N GLY A 30 10.92 14.08 2.96
CA GLY A 30 11.75 14.51 1.81
C GLY A 30 12.53 13.37 1.14
N ILE A 31 12.16 12.13 1.43
CA ILE A 31 12.71 10.92 0.82
C ILE A 31 11.59 10.26 0.02
N THR A 32 11.86 9.97 -1.25
CA THR A 32 10.98 9.16 -2.08
C THR A 32 11.28 7.69 -1.85
N PHE A 33 10.27 6.96 -1.37
CA PHE A 33 10.30 5.51 -1.17
C PHE A 33 9.63 4.82 -2.34
N GLU A 34 10.22 3.71 -2.76
CA GLU A 34 9.63 2.77 -3.71
C GLU A 34 9.00 1.63 -2.92
N VAL A 35 7.78 1.28 -3.28
CA VAL A 35 7.04 0.15 -2.71
C VAL A 35 6.79 -0.83 -3.84
N PRO A 36 7.40 -2.02 -3.80
CA PRO A 36 7.15 -3.04 -4.81
C PRO A 36 5.69 -3.48 -4.76
N ALA A 37 5.20 -3.96 -5.91
CA ALA A 37 3.87 -4.56 -5.99
C ALA A 37 3.76 -5.73 -4.99
N PRO A 38 2.54 -6.04 -4.47
CA PRO A 38 2.33 -7.09 -3.46
C PRO A 38 2.94 -8.45 -3.80
N LEU A 39 2.99 -8.82 -5.09
CA LEU A 39 3.55 -10.09 -5.54
C LEU A 39 5.07 -10.03 -5.81
N ASP A 40 5.64 -8.84 -5.90
CA ASP A 40 7.08 -8.58 -6.05
C ASP A 40 7.76 -8.21 -4.71
N MET A 41 7.02 -8.26 -3.59
CA MET A 41 7.58 -8.00 -2.28
C MET A 41 8.64 -9.06 -1.91
N PRO A 42 9.70 -8.67 -1.17
CA PRO A 42 10.71 -9.62 -0.71
C PRO A 42 10.09 -10.71 0.15
N LEU A 43 10.43 -11.98 -0.13
CA LEU A 43 9.96 -13.13 0.63
C LEU A 43 10.34 -13.04 2.12
N GLU A 44 11.43 -12.33 2.43
CA GLU A 44 11.90 -12.05 3.78
C GLU A 44 10.81 -11.40 4.65
N LEU A 45 9.87 -10.66 4.05
CA LEU A 45 8.74 -10.03 4.75
C LEU A 45 7.88 -11.05 5.52
N LEU A 46 7.73 -12.28 5.00
CA LEU A 46 6.98 -13.36 5.67
C LEU A 46 7.69 -13.93 6.90
N LEU A 47 8.98 -13.63 7.07
CA LEU A 47 9.80 -14.08 8.19
C LEU A 47 9.90 -13.04 9.31
N VAL A 48 9.25 -11.88 9.13
CA VAL A 48 9.34 -10.76 10.05
C VAL A 48 8.02 -10.58 10.79
N ASP A 49 8.07 -10.66 12.12
CA ASP A 49 6.90 -10.39 12.99
C ASP A 49 6.82 -8.92 13.43
N ASP A 50 7.84 -8.12 13.14
CA ASP A 50 7.99 -6.74 13.62
C ASP A 50 7.74 -5.74 12.48
N GLU A 51 6.78 -4.84 12.68
CA GLU A 51 6.37 -3.84 11.68
C GLU A 51 7.51 -2.91 11.27
N LEU A 52 8.42 -2.57 12.19
CA LEU A 52 9.55 -1.69 11.90
C LEU A 52 10.54 -2.38 10.95
N LYS A 53 10.83 -3.66 11.19
CA LYS A 53 11.63 -4.47 10.27
C LYS A 53 10.90 -4.73 8.95
N ALA A 54 9.59 -4.98 8.98
CA ALA A 54 8.77 -5.15 7.78
C ALA A 54 8.86 -3.93 6.86
N ALA A 55 8.68 -2.73 7.42
CA ALA A 55 8.88 -1.46 6.71
C ALA A 55 10.27 -1.38 6.06
N SER A 56 11.33 -1.72 6.80
CA SER A 56 12.70 -1.69 6.29
C SER A 56 12.94 -2.66 5.13
N VAL A 57 12.28 -3.82 5.14
CA VAL A 57 12.36 -4.82 4.07
C VAL A 57 11.63 -4.32 2.82
N ILE A 58 10.44 -3.73 2.99
CA ILE A 58 9.63 -3.25 1.86
C ILE A 58 10.31 -2.11 1.11
N VAL A 59 10.81 -1.09 1.83
CA VAL A 59 11.44 0.08 1.19
C VAL A 59 12.94 -0.11 0.89
N GLY A 60 13.52 -1.19 1.39
CA GLY A 60 14.93 -1.51 1.27
C GLY A 60 15.83 -0.81 2.31
N GLU A 61 16.91 -1.51 2.70
CA GLU A 61 17.81 -1.08 3.77
C GLU A 61 18.43 0.30 3.54
N ALA A 62 18.81 0.62 2.29
CA ALA A 62 19.43 1.91 1.97
C ALA A 62 18.49 3.09 2.26
N LYS A 63 17.24 3.03 1.79
CA LYS A 63 16.23 4.07 2.00
C LYS A 63 15.79 4.13 3.46
N TRP A 64 15.71 2.98 4.12
CA TRP A 64 15.44 2.91 5.54
C TRP A 64 16.51 3.60 6.38
N LEU A 65 17.79 3.43 6.06
CA LEU A 65 18.89 4.15 6.73
C LEU A 65 18.85 5.65 6.47
N GLU A 66 18.50 6.08 5.25
CA GLU A 66 18.26 7.51 4.95
C GLU A 66 17.12 8.06 5.81
N TYR A 67 16.03 7.30 5.97
CA TYR A 67 14.92 7.68 6.85
C TYR A 67 15.36 7.82 8.29
N LEU A 68 16.05 6.82 8.86
CA LEU A 68 16.53 6.87 10.24
C LEU A 68 17.55 8.01 10.47
N ALA A 69 18.31 8.41 9.46
CA ALA A 69 19.23 9.55 9.54
C ALA A 69 18.48 10.88 9.78
N THR A 70 17.21 10.99 9.37
CA THR A 70 16.34 12.15 9.68
C THR A 70 15.90 12.19 11.15
N ARG A 71 16.17 11.13 11.92
CA ARG A 71 15.71 10.93 13.31
C ARG A 71 14.19 11.06 13.45
N PRO A 72 13.43 10.22 12.74
CA PRO A 72 11.97 10.29 12.76
C PRO A 72 11.45 9.99 14.17
N THR A 73 10.38 10.67 14.56
CA THR A 73 9.68 10.34 15.80
C THR A 73 8.73 9.17 15.58
N ILE A 74 8.20 8.59 16.67
CA ILE A 74 7.14 7.57 16.58
C ILE A 74 5.92 8.11 15.81
N ARG A 75 5.63 9.41 15.91
CA ARG A 75 4.54 10.04 15.16
C ARG A 75 4.82 10.07 13.66
N ASP A 76 6.05 10.36 13.27
CA ASP A 76 6.46 10.31 11.86
C ASP A 76 6.39 8.88 11.33
N PHE A 77 6.81 7.89 12.13
CA PHE A 77 6.73 6.48 11.75
C PHE A 77 5.29 6.01 11.52
N GLN A 78 4.33 6.44 12.34
CA GLN A 78 2.92 6.12 12.12
C GLN A 78 2.41 6.70 10.78
N VAL A 79 2.77 7.94 10.45
CA VAL A 79 2.43 8.56 9.15
C VAL A 79 3.14 7.87 7.98
N PHE A 80 4.36 7.37 8.20
CA PHE A 80 5.08 6.58 7.21
C PHE A 80 4.36 5.26 6.94
N MET A 81 3.93 4.54 7.99
CA MET A 81 3.22 3.27 7.86
C MET A 81 1.86 3.44 7.17
N ASP A 82 1.15 4.53 7.45
CA ASP A 82 -0.10 4.89 6.78
C ASP A 82 0.13 5.05 5.26
N LYS A 83 1.10 5.88 4.87
CA LYS A 83 1.49 6.07 3.46
C LYS A 83 1.98 4.79 2.79
N LEU A 84 2.72 3.96 3.53
CA LEU A 84 3.20 2.67 3.04
C LEU A 84 2.01 1.74 2.76
N SER A 85 1.04 1.68 3.67
CA SER A 85 -0.18 0.88 3.50
C SER A 85 -1.03 1.40 2.33
N GLU A 86 -1.22 2.71 2.19
CA GLU A 86 -1.90 3.31 1.05
C GLU A 86 -1.19 2.95 -0.28
N ALA A 87 0.14 3.04 -0.30
CA ALA A 87 0.95 2.69 -1.47
C ALA A 87 0.86 1.19 -1.83
N GLN A 88 0.58 0.31 -0.85
CA GLN A 88 0.35 -1.11 -1.05
C GLN A 88 -1.08 -1.44 -1.55
N GLY A 89 -1.93 -0.44 -1.75
CA GLY A 89 -3.33 -0.63 -2.13
C GLY A 89 -4.27 -0.82 -0.95
N GLY A 90 -3.87 -0.41 0.26
CA GLY A 90 -4.80 -0.25 1.37
C GLY A 90 -5.82 0.83 1.00
N GLU A 91 -7.04 0.40 0.68
CA GLU A 91 -8.16 1.30 0.41
C GLU A 91 -8.34 2.30 1.55
N ASP A 92 -8.39 3.58 1.14
CA ASP A 92 -8.98 4.70 1.85
C ASP A 92 -10.22 4.22 2.63
N THR A 93 -10.10 4.20 3.95
CA THR A 93 -11.27 4.04 4.82
C THR A 93 -12.03 5.37 4.81
N GLY A 94 -12.82 5.65 3.75
CA GLY A 94 -13.43 6.96 3.57
C GLY A 94 -14.65 7.06 2.65
N ASN A 95 -15.74 6.40 3.06
CA ASN A 95 -17.16 6.80 2.88
C ASN A 95 -17.79 6.81 1.47
#